data_AF-A0A929GVZ0-F1
#
_entry.id   AF-A0A929GVZ0-F1
#
_cell.length_a   1.000
_cell.length_b   1.000
_cell.length_c   1.000
_cell.angle_alpha   90.00
_cell.angle_beta   90.00
_cell.angle_gamma   90.00
#
_symmetry.space_group_name_H-M   'P 1'
#
loop_
_entity.id
_entity.type
_entity.pdbx_description
1 polymer ?
#
loop_
_entity_poly.entity_id
_entity_poly.type
_entity_poly.pdbx_seq_one_letter_code
_entity_poly.pdbx_strand_id
1 'polypeptide(L)'
;MAKNTIPTKAPTERAFLVGVKIKGASDTWSVEDSLEELALLADTAGAEVVGALVQRLTKPNAAYYLGKGKVRELADLRREVGYDVVLFDDELSPTQQRNLERTLEAKIIDRTALILDIFAKRAQTHEGRLQVELAQHEYLLPRLAGQWSHLERLGGGIGTRGPGEAQLETDRRLVRQKIQRLKKEIERVRKHRALYRRRRSLQGIPTVAIIGYTNAGKSTLLNALSKADVFVEDKLFATLDPTTRRLTLPNKQQVLISDTVGFIQKLPPTVIAAFRATLEELREAHLLLHIVDITHENAAEQSITVDKILSELGLGDKPKITILNKVDLFV
;
A
#
# COMPACT_ATOMS: atom_id res chain seq x y z
N MET A 1 45.39 -5.53 18.24
CA MET A 1 44.44 -5.91 17.17
C MET A 1 43.11 -5.24 17.47
N ALA A 2 42.71 -4.26 16.65
CA ALA A 2 41.42 -3.59 16.81
C ALA A 2 40.29 -4.59 16.51
N LYS A 3 39.30 -4.69 17.39
CA LYS A 3 38.13 -5.56 17.19
C LYS A 3 37.31 -4.99 16.03
N ASN A 4 37.23 -5.72 14.92
CA ASN A 4 36.29 -5.42 13.84
C ASN A 4 34.87 -5.58 14.38
N THR A 5 34.17 -4.47 14.57
CA THR A 5 32.76 -4.45 14.94
C THR A 5 31.93 -4.82 13.72
N ILE A 6 31.11 -5.87 13.84
CA ILE A 6 30.15 -6.25 12.81
C ILE A 6 28.94 -5.29 12.95
N PRO A 7 28.54 -4.56 11.89
CA PRO A 7 27.36 -3.71 11.95
C PRO A 7 26.12 -4.57 12.21
N THR A 8 25.37 -4.24 13.26
CA THR A 8 24.14 -4.93 13.70
C THR A 8 22.86 -4.42 13.03
N LYS A 9 22.95 -3.35 12.23
CA LYS A 9 21.86 -2.90 11.36
C LYS A 9 21.95 -3.62 10.02
N ALA A 10 20.84 -4.20 9.58
CA ALA A 10 20.71 -4.66 8.20
C ALA A 10 21.04 -3.50 7.25
N PRO A 11 21.80 -3.71 6.17
CA PRO A 11 22.10 -2.66 5.20
C PRO A 11 20.79 -2.11 4.62
N THR A 12 20.71 -0.79 4.49
CA THR A 12 19.59 -0.11 3.83
C THR A 12 19.52 -0.57 2.38
N GLU A 13 18.37 -1.09 1.93
CA GLU A 13 18.22 -1.50 0.53
C GLU A 13 18.26 -0.25 -0.35
N ARG A 14 19.13 -0.23 -1.37
CA ARG A 14 19.23 0.87 -2.34
C ARG A 14 18.22 0.65 -3.46
N ALA A 15 17.21 1.52 -3.54
CA ALA A 15 16.08 1.42 -4.45
C ALA A 15 16.23 2.31 -5.69
N PHE A 16 16.01 1.74 -6.87
CA PHE A 16 15.95 2.46 -8.13
C PHE A 16 14.52 2.50 -8.67
N LEU A 17 13.99 3.68 -8.95
CA LEU A 17 12.59 3.86 -9.32
C LEU A 17 12.37 3.76 -10.82
N VAL A 18 11.26 3.18 -11.24
CA VAL A 18 10.89 3.02 -12.64
C VAL A 18 9.42 3.40 -12.85
N GLY A 19 9.19 4.34 -13.77
CA GLY A 19 7.86 4.77 -14.19
C GLY A 19 7.66 4.70 -15.71
N VAL A 20 6.42 4.48 -16.15
CA VAL A 20 6.03 4.56 -17.56
C VAL A 20 4.99 5.65 -17.76
N LYS A 21 5.24 6.50 -18.76
CA LYS A 21 4.27 7.49 -19.22
C LYS A 21 3.56 6.97 -20.46
N ILE A 22 2.25 6.73 -20.36
CA ILE A 22 1.43 6.28 -21.49
C ILE A 22 1.06 7.48 -22.37
N LYS A 23 1.38 7.41 -23.68
CA LYS A 23 1.03 8.47 -24.63
C LYS A 23 -0.48 8.58 -24.77
N GLY A 24 -1.01 9.79 -24.55
CA GLY A 24 -2.43 10.10 -24.74
C GLY A 24 -3.32 9.76 -23.54
N ALA A 25 -2.77 9.23 -22.45
CA ALA A 25 -3.49 9.17 -21.19
C ALA A 25 -3.58 10.58 -20.57
N SER A 26 -4.80 11.06 -20.33
CA SER A 26 -5.02 12.25 -19.49
C SER A 26 -5.08 11.79 -18.04
N ASP A 27 -3.92 11.49 -17.47
CA ASP A 27 -3.84 11.14 -16.05
C ASP A 27 -3.92 12.42 -15.21
N THR A 28 -4.67 12.36 -14.11
CA THR A 28 -4.76 13.45 -13.12
C THR A 28 -3.40 13.75 -12.49
N TRP A 29 -2.49 12.78 -12.51
CA TRP A 29 -1.16 12.86 -11.92
C TRP A 29 -0.09 12.78 -13.00
N SER A 30 0.98 13.57 -12.86
CA SER A 30 2.15 13.38 -13.71
C SER A 30 2.92 12.12 -13.28
N VAL A 31 3.77 11.59 -14.18
CA VAL A 31 4.59 10.41 -13.83
C VAL A 31 5.66 10.80 -12.82
N GLU A 32 6.12 12.04 -12.91
CA GLU A 32 7.05 12.66 -12.00
C GLU A 32 6.46 12.69 -10.57
N ASP A 33 5.24 13.19 -10.39
CA ASP A 33 4.55 13.18 -9.08
C ASP A 33 4.34 11.75 -8.54
N SER A 34 4.01 10.80 -9.43
CA SER A 34 3.83 9.40 -9.04
C SER A 34 5.13 8.75 -8.56
N LEU A 35 6.26 9.13 -9.16
CA LEU A 35 7.57 8.67 -8.73
C LEU A 35 8.03 9.33 -7.43
N GLU A 36 7.68 10.60 -7.21
CA GLU A 36 7.93 11.25 -5.91
C GLU A 36 7.16 10.56 -4.80
N GLU A 37 5.89 10.22 -5.02
CA GLU A 37 5.12 9.45 -4.04
C GLU A 37 5.68 8.03 -3.86
N LEU A 38 6.13 7.37 -4.94
CA LEU A 38 6.81 6.09 -4.84
C LEU A 38 8.12 6.18 -4.04
N ALA A 39 8.85 7.29 -4.15
CA ALA A 39 10.05 7.56 -3.36
C ALA A 39 9.70 7.67 -1.86
N LEU A 40 8.62 8.37 -1.52
CA LEU A 40 8.12 8.46 -0.15
C LEU A 40 7.67 7.10 0.39
N LEU A 41 7.08 6.24 -0.45
CA LEU A 41 6.75 4.85 -0.08
C LEU A 41 8.02 4.05 0.18
N ALA A 42 9.05 4.20 -0.66
CA ALA A 42 10.33 3.52 -0.50
C ALA A 42 11.01 3.92 0.81
N ASP A 43 11.08 5.22 1.12
CA ASP A 43 11.62 5.73 2.39
C ASP A 43 10.81 5.21 3.59
N THR A 44 9.48 5.22 3.50
CA THR A 44 8.60 4.66 4.53
C THR A 44 8.87 3.17 4.77
N ALA A 45 9.20 2.41 3.73
CA ALA A 45 9.58 1.01 3.82
C ALA A 45 11.02 0.79 4.34
N GLY A 46 11.83 1.85 4.40
CA GLY A 46 13.22 1.84 4.87
C GLY A 46 14.25 1.61 3.75
N ALA A 47 13.92 1.93 2.50
CA ALA A 47 14.83 1.87 1.36
C ALA A 47 15.34 3.28 0.99
N GLU A 48 16.58 3.36 0.54
CA GLU A 48 17.20 4.62 0.08
C GLU A 48 17.05 4.73 -1.44
N VAL A 49 16.40 5.80 -1.91
CA VAL A 49 16.23 6.03 -3.35
C VAL A 49 17.51 6.57 -3.97
N VAL A 50 18.08 5.84 -4.93
CA VAL A 50 19.36 6.16 -5.56
C VAL A 50 19.23 6.66 -7.01
N GLY A 51 18.02 6.69 -7.55
CA GLY A 51 17.75 7.19 -8.88
C GLY A 51 16.37 6.82 -9.39
N ALA A 52 15.98 7.39 -10.52
CA ALA A 52 14.71 7.13 -11.17
C ALA A 52 14.88 7.10 -12.69
N LEU A 53 14.01 6.33 -13.36
CA LEU A 53 13.97 6.21 -14.80
C LEU A 53 12.52 6.24 -15.29
N VAL A 54 12.26 7.07 -16.29
CA VAL A 54 10.95 7.18 -16.93
C VAL A 54 11.05 6.75 -18.39
N GLN A 55 10.10 5.93 -18.85
CA GLN A 55 9.95 5.63 -20.27
C GLN A 55 8.59 6.05 -20.80
N ARG A 56 8.60 6.82 -21.90
CA ARG A 56 7.37 7.16 -22.64
C ARG A 56 7.02 6.03 -23.61
N LEU A 57 5.84 5.42 -23.45
CA LEU A 57 5.36 4.31 -24.27
C LEU A 57 3.93 4.55 -24.74
N THR A 58 3.51 3.91 -25.83
CA THR A 58 2.08 3.86 -26.22
C THR A 58 1.30 2.87 -25.39
N LYS A 59 1.95 1.77 -24.99
CA LYS A 59 1.43 0.77 -24.07
C LYS A 59 2.61 0.04 -23.39
N PRO A 60 2.46 -0.41 -22.13
CA PRO A 60 3.47 -1.22 -21.48
C PRO A 60 3.78 -2.50 -22.26
N ASN A 61 5.03 -2.93 -22.22
CA ASN A 61 5.44 -4.17 -22.86
C ASN A 61 4.93 -5.38 -22.06
N ALA A 62 4.26 -6.34 -22.72
CA ALA A 62 3.71 -7.51 -22.04
C ALA A 62 4.77 -8.40 -21.36
N ALA A 63 6.02 -8.38 -21.83
CA ALA A 63 7.10 -9.21 -21.30
C ALA A 63 7.97 -8.52 -20.24
N TYR A 64 8.16 -7.20 -20.32
CA TYR A 64 9.10 -6.48 -19.46
C TYR A 64 8.55 -5.21 -18.84
N TYR A 65 7.30 -4.84 -19.12
CA TYR A 65 6.67 -3.55 -18.81
C TYR A 65 7.34 -2.35 -19.53
N LEU A 66 8.67 -2.30 -19.55
CA LEU A 66 9.53 -1.43 -20.34
C LEU A 66 9.86 -2.00 -21.73
N GLY A 67 10.37 -1.14 -22.61
CA GLY A 67 11.00 -1.55 -23.86
C GLY A 67 12.35 -2.23 -23.61
N LYS A 68 12.71 -3.23 -24.44
CA LYS A 68 13.95 -4.02 -24.29
C LYS A 68 15.23 -3.19 -24.16
N GLY A 69 15.33 -2.07 -24.90
CA GLY A 69 16.49 -1.17 -24.79
C GLY A 69 16.63 -0.54 -23.41
N LYS A 70 15.50 -0.14 -22.81
CA LYS A 70 15.46 0.47 -21.48
C LYS A 70 15.75 -0.54 -20.36
N VAL A 71 15.38 -1.80 -20.56
CA VAL A 71 15.76 -2.90 -19.66
C VAL A 71 17.29 -3.12 -19.65
N ARG A 72 17.93 -3.03 -20.82
CA ARG A 72 19.41 -3.12 -20.91
C ARG A 72 20.08 -1.93 -20.21
N GLU A 73 19.57 -0.72 -20.44
CA GLU A 73 20.04 0.48 -19.76
C GLU A 73 19.94 0.34 -18.23
N LEU A 74 18.84 -0.19 -17.71
CA LEU A 74 18.72 -0.51 -16.27
C LEU A 74 19.78 -1.51 -15.81
N ALA A 75 20.03 -2.58 -16.57
CA ALA A 75 21.04 -3.57 -16.24
C ALA A 75 22.45 -2.96 -16.18
N ASP A 76 22.77 -2.03 -17.09
CA ASP A 76 24.05 -1.31 -17.12
C ASP A 76 24.16 -0.34 -15.94
N LEU A 77 23.10 0.42 -15.65
CA LEU A 77 23.00 1.34 -14.51
C LEU A 77 23.21 0.64 -13.17
N ARG A 78 22.94 -0.67 -13.08
CA ARG A 78 23.21 -1.43 -11.85
C ARG A 78 24.68 -1.38 -11.44
N ARG A 79 25.61 -1.40 -12.40
CA ARG A 79 27.06 -1.35 -12.09
C ARG A 79 27.51 0.04 -11.68
N GLU A 80 26.86 1.07 -12.22
CA GLU A 80 27.21 2.47 -11.96
C GLU A 80 26.61 2.98 -10.65
N VAL A 81 25.30 2.73 -10.45
CA VAL A 81 24.54 3.23 -9.31
C VAL A 81 24.60 2.26 -8.14
N GLY A 82 24.67 0.94 -8.39
CA GLY A 82 24.75 -0.09 -7.35
C GLY A 82 23.45 -0.29 -6.58
N TYR A 83 22.30 -0.31 -7.28
CA TYR A 83 21.01 -0.57 -6.65
C TYR A 83 20.81 -2.07 -6.31
N ASP A 84 20.10 -2.33 -5.22
CA ASP A 84 19.75 -3.68 -4.74
C ASP A 84 18.36 -4.11 -5.21
N VAL A 85 17.44 -3.15 -5.29
CA VAL A 85 16.03 -3.34 -5.64
C VAL A 85 15.58 -2.33 -6.69
N VAL A 86 14.75 -2.78 -7.63
CA VAL A 86 14.07 -1.90 -8.58
C VAL A 86 12.60 -1.82 -8.23
N LEU A 87 12.12 -0.60 -8.00
CA LEU A 87 10.75 -0.28 -7.65
C LEU A 87 9.98 0.19 -8.88
N PHE A 88 8.92 -0.52 -9.24
CA PHE A 88 8.05 -0.16 -10.35
C PHE A 88 6.80 0.55 -9.83
N ASP A 89 6.46 1.68 -10.44
CA ASP A 89 5.33 2.52 -10.04
C ASP A 89 3.95 1.89 -10.32
N ASP A 90 3.86 0.98 -11.30
CA ASP A 90 2.62 0.24 -11.58
C ASP A 90 2.75 -1.24 -11.17
N GLU A 91 1.61 -1.89 -10.93
CA GLU A 91 1.57 -3.32 -10.67
C GLU A 91 2.09 -4.11 -11.87
N LEU A 92 3.04 -5.02 -11.62
CA LEU A 92 3.61 -5.89 -12.63
C LEU A 92 2.86 -7.21 -12.71
N SER A 93 2.64 -7.71 -13.92
CA SER A 93 2.18 -9.09 -14.09
C SER A 93 3.25 -10.09 -13.62
N PRO A 94 2.86 -11.31 -13.20
CA PRO A 94 3.81 -12.35 -12.79
C PRO A 94 4.88 -12.69 -13.84
N THR A 95 4.52 -12.55 -15.13
CA THR A 95 5.45 -12.76 -16.24
C THR A 95 6.45 -11.62 -16.38
N GLN A 96 5.99 -10.37 -16.27
CA GLN A 96 6.87 -9.20 -16.34
C GLN A 96 7.89 -9.21 -15.19
N GLN A 97 7.42 -9.41 -13.96
CA GLN A 97 8.28 -9.47 -12.78
C GLN A 97 9.37 -10.54 -12.94
N ARG A 98 8.99 -11.76 -13.30
CA ARG A 98 9.94 -12.87 -13.49
C ARG A 98 10.98 -12.59 -14.57
N ASN A 99 10.57 -12.01 -15.70
CA ASN A 99 11.48 -11.70 -16.78
C ASN A 99 12.47 -10.58 -16.39
N LEU A 100 11.99 -9.58 -15.65
CA LEU A 100 12.81 -8.50 -15.12
C LEU A 100 13.82 -9.02 -14.08
N GLU A 101 13.38 -9.83 -13.12
CA GLU A 101 14.25 -10.47 -12.11
C GLU A 101 15.37 -11.26 -12.77
N ARG A 102 15.06 -12.06 -13.81
CA ARG A 102 16.06 -12.84 -14.55
C ARG A 102 17.03 -11.98 -15.36
N THR A 103 16.57 -10.85 -15.89
CA THR A 103 17.39 -10.02 -16.80
C THR A 103 18.27 -9.04 -16.02
N LEU A 104 17.74 -8.50 -14.93
CA LEU A 104 18.42 -7.50 -14.10
C LEU A 104 19.22 -8.14 -12.95
N GLU A 105 18.95 -9.41 -12.64
CA GLU A 105 19.54 -10.16 -11.52
C GLU A 105 19.39 -9.45 -10.16
N ALA A 106 18.34 -8.65 -10.03
CA ALA A 106 18.04 -7.80 -8.88
C ALA A 106 16.62 -8.07 -8.38
N LYS A 107 16.35 -7.70 -7.12
CA LYS A 107 15.01 -7.80 -6.53
C LYS A 107 14.08 -6.84 -7.26
N ILE A 108 12.92 -7.31 -7.71
CA ILE A 108 11.91 -6.49 -8.37
C ILE A 108 10.69 -6.41 -7.46
N ILE A 109 10.31 -5.19 -7.11
CA ILE A 109 9.12 -4.91 -6.30
C ILE A 109 8.26 -3.91 -7.09
N ASP A 110 6.97 -4.17 -7.17
CA ASP A 110 6.02 -3.18 -7.68
C ASP A 110 5.37 -2.40 -6.54
N ARG A 111 4.68 -1.32 -6.90
CA ARG A 111 3.97 -0.46 -5.95
C ARG A 111 3.02 -1.25 -5.04
N THR A 112 2.32 -2.25 -5.56
CA THR A 112 1.41 -3.11 -4.79
C THR A 112 2.14 -3.83 -3.67
N ALA A 113 3.23 -4.53 -4.00
CA ALA A 113 4.03 -5.26 -3.02
C ALA A 113 4.66 -4.32 -1.97
N LEU A 114 5.17 -3.16 -2.40
CA LEU A 114 5.75 -2.17 -1.49
C LEU A 114 4.72 -1.68 -0.46
N ILE A 115 3.51 -1.35 -0.89
CA ILE A 115 2.43 -0.90 0.01
C ILE A 115 2.05 -2.01 1.00
N LEU A 116 1.91 -3.26 0.53
CA LEU A 116 1.59 -4.39 1.41
C LEU A 116 2.67 -4.63 2.46
N ASP A 117 3.96 -4.45 2.11
CA ASP A 117 5.07 -4.57 3.06
C ASP A 117 5.07 -3.45 4.11
N ILE A 118 4.75 -2.21 3.72
CA ILE A 118 4.55 -1.11 4.67
C ILE A 118 3.39 -1.46 5.61
N PHE A 119 2.27 -1.97 5.09
CA PHE A 119 1.12 -2.34 5.91
C PHE A 119 1.45 -3.46 6.88
N ALA A 120 2.25 -4.45 6.48
CA ALA A 120 2.64 -5.54 7.35
C ALA A 120 3.44 -5.04 8.56
N LYS A 121 4.26 -4.01 8.38
CA LYS A 121 5.01 -3.35 9.46
C LYS A 121 4.10 -2.48 10.36
N ARG A 122 3.03 -1.91 9.80
CA ARG A 122 2.12 -0.99 10.51
C ARG A 122 0.91 -1.66 11.16
N ALA A 123 0.54 -2.87 10.75
CA ALA A 123 -0.60 -3.60 11.30
C ALA A 123 -0.36 -4.04 12.75
N GLN A 124 -1.02 -3.36 13.69
CA GLN A 124 -0.91 -3.64 15.12
C GLN A 124 -2.05 -4.52 15.62
N THR A 125 -3.25 -4.33 15.09
CA THR A 125 -4.41 -5.13 15.50
C THR A 125 -4.37 -6.53 14.89
N HIS A 126 -5.00 -7.49 15.57
CA HIS A 126 -5.15 -8.84 15.04
C HIS A 126 -5.92 -8.87 13.71
N GLU A 127 -6.97 -8.04 13.58
CA GLU A 127 -7.75 -7.90 12.34
C GLU A 127 -6.90 -7.34 11.20
N GLY A 128 -6.18 -6.25 11.43
CA GLY A 128 -5.29 -5.64 10.45
C GLY A 128 -4.22 -6.62 9.96
N ARG A 129 -3.60 -7.36 10.89
CA ARG A 129 -2.60 -8.39 10.54
C ARG A 129 -3.19 -9.49 9.66
N LEU A 130 -4.38 -10.00 9.98
CA LEU A 130 -5.05 -11.02 9.15
C LEU A 130 -5.37 -10.52 7.74
N GLN A 131 -5.81 -9.26 7.60
CA GLN A 131 -6.17 -8.68 6.31
C GLN A 131 -4.94 -8.44 5.42
N VAL A 132 -3.86 -7.92 6.01
CA VAL A 132 -2.60 -7.71 5.29
C VAL A 132 -1.99 -9.05 4.89
N GLU A 133 -1.97 -10.05 5.78
CA GLU A 133 -1.47 -11.38 5.46
C GLU A 133 -2.29 -12.05 4.35
N LEU A 134 -3.63 -11.89 4.37
CA LEU A 134 -4.50 -12.36 3.29
C LEU A 134 -4.11 -11.71 1.96
N ALA A 135 -3.98 -10.38 1.93
CA ALA A 135 -3.64 -9.64 0.73
C ALA A 135 -2.25 -10.01 0.18
N GLN A 136 -1.26 -10.20 1.05
CA GLN A 136 0.07 -10.68 0.68
C GLN A 136 0.01 -12.08 0.03
N HIS A 137 -0.76 -13.00 0.60
CA HIS A 137 -0.90 -14.34 0.01
C HIS A 137 -1.68 -14.33 -1.32
N GLU A 138 -2.72 -13.49 -1.45
CA GLU A 138 -3.47 -13.33 -2.70
C GLU A 138 -2.59 -12.72 -3.80
N TYR A 139 -1.73 -11.75 -3.45
CA TYR A 139 -0.75 -11.16 -4.37
C TYR A 139 0.35 -12.16 -4.77
N LEU A 140 0.84 -12.95 -3.82
CA LEU A 140 1.91 -13.93 -4.02
C LEU A 140 1.47 -15.16 -4.84
N LEU A 141 0.25 -15.66 -4.63
CA LEU A 141 -0.26 -16.89 -5.24
C LEU A 141 -0.05 -16.98 -6.78
N PRO A 142 -0.39 -15.96 -7.60
CA PRO A 142 -0.14 -16.01 -9.04
C PRO A 142 1.35 -15.89 -9.41
N ARG A 143 2.22 -15.46 -8.49
CA ARG A 143 3.65 -15.19 -8.70
C ARG A 143 4.56 -16.37 -8.28
N LEU A 144 4.08 -17.30 -7.46
CA LEU A 144 4.80 -18.52 -7.04
C LEU A 144 5.34 -19.35 -8.21
N ALA A 145 4.59 -19.47 -9.30
CA ALA A 145 5.00 -20.25 -10.47
C ALA A 145 6.31 -19.74 -11.12
N GLY A 146 6.75 -18.51 -10.81
CA GLY A 146 7.98 -17.94 -11.37
C GLY A 146 9.25 -18.20 -10.58
N GLN A 147 9.13 -18.52 -9.29
CA GLN A 147 10.26 -18.62 -8.37
C GLN A 147 11.03 -19.96 -8.51
N TRP A 148 10.42 -20.97 -9.15
CA TRP A 148 10.93 -22.34 -9.18
C TRP A 148 11.57 -22.76 -10.50
N SER A 149 11.78 -21.82 -11.44
CA SER A 149 12.41 -22.14 -12.73
C SER A 149 13.86 -22.63 -12.62
N HIS A 150 14.52 -22.38 -11.49
CA HIS A 150 15.85 -22.93 -11.20
C HIS A 150 15.81 -24.43 -10.86
N LEU A 151 14.68 -24.94 -10.38
CA LEU A 151 14.51 -26.34 -9.96
C LEU A 151 14.04 -27.25 -11.11
N GLU A 152 13.38 -26.70 -12.13
CA GLU A 152 13.03 -27.42 -13.37
C GLU A 152 14.28 -27.92 -14.12
N ARG A 153 15.42 -27.20 -14.04
CA ARG A 153 16.66 -27.57 -14.74
C ARG A 153 17.41 -28.76 -14.14
N LEU A 154 17.12 -29.15 -12.90
CA LEU A 154 17.77 -30.30 -12.23
C LEU A 154 17.05 -31.63 -12.53
N GLY A 155 15.82 -31.59 -13.06
CA GLY A 155 14.99 -32.77 -13.34
C GLY A 155 15.03 -33.22 -14.80
N GLY A 156 16.22 -33.47 -15.36
CA GLY A 156 16.38 -34.02 -16.70
C GLY A 156 16.17 -35.54 -16.74
N GLY A 157 14.92 -36.01 -16.75
CA GLY A 157 14.59 -37.44 -16.85
C GLY A 157 13.23 -37.70 -17.50
N ILE A 158 13.20 -38.60 -18.50
CA ILE A 158 12.07 -38.91 -19.37
C ILE A 158 10.82 -39.34 -18.58
N GLY A 159 9.71 -38.62 -18.79
CA GLY A 159 8.35 -39.15 -18.59
C GLY A 159 7.72 -39.04 -17.20
N THR A 160 8.38 -38.45 -16.21
CA THR A 160 7.77 -38.16 -14.90
C THR A 160 7.62 -36.64 -14.73
N ARG A 161 6.46 -36.18 -14.25
CA ARG A 161 6.30 -34.79 -13.81
C ARG A 161 7.47 -34.46 -12.88
N GLY A 162 8.27 -33.46 -13.25
CA GLY A 162 9.53 -33.19 -12.57
C GLY A 162 9.33 -32.85 -11.09
N PRO A 163 10.35 -33.05 -10.23
CA PRO A 163 10.27 -32.72 -8.80
C PRO A 163 9.85 -31.27 -8.54
N GLY A 164 10.21 -30.34 -9.44
CA GLY A 164 9.80 -28.93 -9.38
C GLY A 164 8.29 -28.68 -9.60
N GLU A 165 7.63 -29.42 -10.50
CA GLU A 165 6.18 -29.27 -10.73
C GLU A 165 5.37 -29.77 -9.53
N ALA A 166 5.80 -30.88 -8.93
CA ALA A 166 5.15 -31.44 -7.75
C ALA A 166 5.31 -30.53 -6.51
N GLN A 167 6.49 -29.91 -6.35
CA GLN A 167 6.75 -28.92 -5.29
C GLN A 167 5.92 -27.65 -5.49
N LEU A 168 5.87 -27.11 -6.72
CA LEU A 168 5.05 -25.96 -7.08
C LEU A 168 3.56 -26.17 -6.76
N GLU A 169 3.00 -27.32 -7.14
CA GLU A 169 1.60 -27.59 -6.86
C GLU A 169 1.34 -27.79 -5.36
N THR A 170 2.31 -28.36 -4.64
CA THR A 170 2.25 -28.47 -3.17
C THR A 170 2.23 -27.09 -2.52
N ASP A 171 3.12 -26.19 -2.90
CA ASP A 171 3.19 -24.83 -2.37
C ASP A 171 1.95 -24.01 -2.71
N ARG A 172 1.47 -24.09 -3.96
CA ARG A 172 0.21 -23.45 -4.36
C ARG A 172 -0.96 -23.97 -3.52
N ARG A 173 -1.00 -25.27 -3.24
CA ARG A 173 -2.03 -25.88 -2.39
C ARG A 173 -1.94 -25.34 -0.96
N LEU A 174 -0.74 -25.25 -0.38
CA LEU A 174 -0.53 -24.69 0.96
C LEU A 174 -0.97 -23.22 1.04
N VAL A 175 -0.58 -22.39 0.09
CA VAL A 175 -0.98 -20.98 0.05
C VAL A 175 -2.50 -20.83 -0.13
N ARG A 176 -3.13 -21.64 -1.00
CA ARG A 176 -4.59 -21.67 -1.12
C ARG A 176 -5.28 -22.06 0.18
N GLN A 177 -4.77 -23.07 0.89
CA GLN A 177 -5.32 -23.48 2.19
C GLN A 177 -5.19 -22.37 3.23
N LYS A 178 -4.04 -21.68 3.25
CA LYS A 178 -3.80 -20.52 4.12
C LYS A 178 -4.78 -19.38 3.81
N ILE A 179 -4.98 -19.02 2.54
CA ILE A 179 -5.98 -18.04 2.10
C ILE A 179 -7.38 -18.42 2.62
N GLN A 180 -7.79 -19.67 2.45
CA GLN A 180 -9.10 -20.14 2.92
C GLN A 180 -9.26 -20.04 4.44
N ARG A 181 -8.19 -20.34 5.18
CA ARG A 181 -8.16 -20.20 6.64
C ARG A 181 -8.28 -18.73 7.05
N LEU A 182 -7.46 -17.85 6.47
CA LEU A 182 -7.48 -16.41 6.76
C LEU A 182 -8.85 -15.79 6.46
N LYS A 183 -9.48 -16.14 5.33
CA LYS A 183 -10.85 -15.70 5.00
C LYS A 183 -11.87 -16.11 6.06
N LYS A 184 -11.78 -17.35 6.58
CA LYS A 184 -12.66 -17.82 7.66
C LYS A 184 -12.41 -17.08 8.98
N GLU A 185 -11.16 -16.80 9.30
CA GLU A 185 -10.79 -16.06 10.51
C GLU A 185 -11.26 -14.60 10.45
N ILE A 186 -11.04 -13.92 9.32
CA ILE A 186 -11.55 -12.55 9.08
C ILE A 186 -13.08 -12.50 9.20
N GLU A 187 -13.80 -13.49 8.66
CA GLU A 187 -15.26 -13.50 8.73
C GLU A 187 -15.77 -13.69 10.17
N ARG A 188 -15.03 -14.41 11.02
CA ARG A 188 -15.34 -14.50 12.46
C ARG A 188 -15.16 -13.15 13.16
N VAL A 189 -14.04 -12.47 12.88
CA VAL A 189 -13.78 -11.12 13.43
C VAL A 189 -14.86 -10.14 12.98
N ARG A 190 -15.25 -10.18 11.70
CA ARG A 190 -16.31 -9.33 11.14
C ARG A 190 -17.66 -9.52 11.84
N LYS A 191 -18.04 -10.77 12.12
CA LYS A 191 -19.27 -11.09 12.88
C LYS A 191 -19.23 -10.51 14.30
N HIS A 192 -18.10 -10.64 14.99
CA HIS A 192 -17.93 -10.05 16.32
C HIS A 192 -18.06 -8.52 16.27
N ARG A 193 -17.42 -7.87 15.30
CA ARG A 193 -17.49 -6.40 15.12
C ARG A 193 -18.90 -5.92 14.79
N ALA A 194 -19.68 -6.68 14.01
CA ALA A 194 -21.09 -6.37 13.73
C ALA A 194 -21.95 -6.33 15.01
N LEU A 195 -21.69 -7.19 16.00
CA LEU A 195 -22.40 -7.16 17.29
C LEU A 195 -22.08 -5.88 18.08
N TYR A 196 -20.80 -5.48 18.14
CA TYR A 196 -20.41 -4.20 18.76
C TYR A 196 -21.02 -3.01 18.03
N ARG A 197 -21.06 -3.03 16.69
CA ARG A 197 -21.72 -2.00 15.87
C ARG A 197 -23.20 -1.86 16.22
N ARG A 198 -23.94 -2.96 16.27
CA ARG A 198 -25.37 -2.94 16.61
C ARG A 198 -25.61 -2.32 17.98
N ARG A 199 -24.76 -2.64 18.97
CA ARG A 199 -24.83 -2.03 20.31
C ARG A 199 -24.56 -0.53 20.30
N ARG A 200 -23.60 -0.05 19.50
CA ARG A 200 -23.31 1.40 19.36
C ARG A 200 -24.43 2.16 18.65
N SER A 201 -24.99 1.60 17.58
CA SER A 201 -26.12 2.18 16.86
C SER A 201 -27.33 2.35 17.79
N LEU A 202 -27.60 1.38 18.66
CA LEU A 202 -28.65 1.46 19.68
C LEU A 202 -28.44 2.56 20.72
N GLN A 203 -27.20 3.02 20.94
CA GLN A 203 -26.89 4.12 21.86
C GLN A 203 -27.04 5.50 21.21
N GLY A 204 -27.27 5.59 19.90
CA GLY A 204 -27.52 6.85 19.20
C GLY A 204 -26.36 7.83 19.18
N ILE A 205 -25.13 7.38 19.46
CA ILE A 205 -23.95 8.26 19.50
C ILE A 205 -23.49 8.53 18.05
N PRO A 206 -23.44 9.79 17.59
CA PRO A 206 -22.96 10.12 16.26
C PRO A 206 -21.49 9.75 16.07
N THR A 207 -21.18 9.28 14.86
CA THR A 207 -19.84 8.84 14.45
C THR A 207 -19.33 9.75 13.33
N VAL A 208 -18.07 10.16 13.44
CA VAL A 208 -17.37 11.02 12.50
C VAL A 208 -16.09 10.30 12.09
N ALA A 209 -15.79 10.25 10.79
CA ALA A 209 -14.54 9.67 10.30
C ALA A 209 -13.66 10.74 9.66
N ILE A 210 -12.39 10.75 10.02
CA ILE A 210 -11.38 11.63 9.43
C ILE A 210 -10.78 10.90 8.23
N ILE A 211 -10.89 11.49 7.05
CA ILE A 211 -10.37 10.97 5.80
C ILE A 211 -9.42 11.99 5.15
N GLY A 212 -8.65 11.54 4.17
CA GLY A 212 -7.72 12.38 3.43
C GLY A 212 -6.48 11.61 3.01
N TYR A 213 -5.67 12.26 2.20
CA TYR A 213 -4.41 11.69 1.72
C TYR A 213 -3.47 11.34 2.87
N THR A 214 -2.55 10.41 2.63
CA THR A 214 -1.45 10.15 3.56
C THR A 214 -0.68 11.45 3.84
N ASN A 215 -0.20 11.60 5.08
CA ASN A 215 0.46 12.82 5.56
C ASN A 215 -0.35 14.14 5.54
N ALA A 216 -1.66 14.11 5.29
CA ALA A 216 -2.50 15.31 5.34
C ALA A 216 -2.70 15.92 6.75
N GLY A 217 -2.19 15.27 7.80
CA GLY A 217 -2.37 15.70 9.20
C GLY A 217 -3.62 15.16 9.90
N LYS A 218 -4.19 14.05 9.41
CA LYS A 218 -5.38 13.40 10.00
C LYS A 218 -5.20 13.05 11.49
N SER A 219 -4.11 12.36 11.83
CA SER A 219 -3.81 11.94 13.20
C SER A 219 -3.47 13.14 14.10
N THR A 220 -2.80 14.16 13.55
CA THR A 220 -2.54 15.44 14.25
C THR A 220 -3.85 16.12 14.66
N LEU A 221 -4.83 16.18 13.76
CA LEU A 221 -6.14 16.75 14.06
C LEU A 221 -6.88 15.91 15.13
N LEU A 222 -6.83 14.59 15.04
CA LEU A 222 -7.43 13.72 16.06
C LEU A 222 -6.84 14.01 17.44
N ASN A 223 -5.51 14.13 17.55
CA ASN A 223 -4.83 14.45 18.80
C ASN A 223 -5.24 15.81 19.34
N ALA A 224 -5.26 16.84 18.49
CA ALA A 224 -5.67 18.19 18.87
C ALA A 224 -7.11 18.22 19.40
N LEU A 225 -8.03 17.49 18.76
CA LEU A 225 -9.43 17.43 19.18
C LEU A 225 -9.65 16.60 20.44
N SER A 226 -8.96 15.47 20.58
CA SER A 226 -9.23 14.48 21.64
C SER A 226 -8.24 14.50 22.82
N LYS A 227 -7.22 15.38 22.79
CA LYS A 227 -6.07 15.36 23.72
C LYS A 227 -5.44 13.96 23.83
N ALA A 228 -5.43 13.22 22.73
CA ALA A 228 -4.89 11.88 22.68
C ALA A 228 -3.39 11.92 22.34
N ASP A 229 -2.66 10.90 22.83
CA ASP A 229 -1.31 10.57 22.37
C ASP A 229 -1.39 9.52 21.24
N VAL A 230 -2.06 9.82 20.12
CA VAL A 230 -1.93 8.99 18.92
C VAL A 230 -0.56 9.27 18.30
N PHE A 231 0.15 8.21 17.93
CA PHE A 231 1.46 8.32 17.32
C PHE A 231 1.37 9.04 15.96
N VAL A 232 2.19 10.09 15.77
CA VAL A 232 2.27 10.86 14.53
C VAL A 232 3.71 10.79 14.02
N GLU A 233 3.87 10.36 12.78
CA GLU A 233 5.14 10.35 12.06
C GLU A 233 4.95 11.01 10.69
N ASP A 234 6.00 11.67 10.21
CA ASP A 234 6.11 12.17 8.84
C ASP A 234 6.47 11.02 7.88
N LYS A 235 5.59 10.00 7.83
CA LYS A 235 5.73 8.81 7.00
C LYS A 235 4.37 8.41 6.43
N LEU A 236 4.39 7.81 5.24
CA LEU A 236 3.16 7.30 4.64
C LEU A 236 2.58 6.17 5.50
N PHE A 237 1.25 6.09 5.53
CA PHE A 237 0.52 5.07 6.28
C PHE A 237 0.91 4.95 7.78
N ALA A 238 1.23 6.09 8.42
CA ALA A 238 1.46 6.15 9.87
C ALA A 238 0.31 5.51 10.67
N THR A 239 -0.93 5.66 10.18
CA THR A 239 -2.13 5.00 10.70
C THR A 239 -2.66 3.99 9.69
N LEU A 240 -2.71 2.71 10.08
CA LEU A 240 -3.43 1.66 9.35
C LEU A 240 -4.70 1.25 10.08
N ASP A 241 -4.59 0.90 11.36
CA ASP A 241 -5.72 0.50 12.19
C ASP A 241 -6.53 1.73 12.64
N PRO A 242 -7.88 1.71 12.54
CA PRO A 242 -8.68 2.88 12.85
C PRO A 242 -8.65 3.16 14.35
N THR A 243 -8.40 4.41 14.72
CA THR A 243 -8.37 4.83 16.12
C THR A 243 -9.59 5.66 16.46
N THR A 244 -10.52 5.09 17.22
CA THR A 244 -11.73 5.80 17.68
C THR A 244 -11.51 6.44 19.04
N ARG A 245 -11.93 7.69 19.18
CA ARG A 245 -11.95 8.44 20.44
C ARG A 245 -13.31 9.09 20.66
N ARG A 246 -13.63 9.34 21.93
CA ARG A 246 -14.84 10.05 22.32
C ARG A 246 -14.51 11.52 22.51
N LEU A 247 -15.25 12.37 21.82
CA LEU A 247 -15.18 13.82 21.93
C LEU A 247 -16.47 14.32 22.58
N THR A 248 -16.36 15.34 23.42
CA THR A 248 -17.52 16.08 23.93
C THR A 248 -17.53 17.46 23.28
N LEU A 249 -18.59 17.74 22.52
CA LEU A 249 -18.75 19.03 21.84
C LEU A 249 -19.14 20.14 22.83
N PRO A 250 -19.01 21.43 22.46
CA PRO A 250 -19.38 22.56 23.34
C PRO A 250 -20.84 22.52 23.83
N ASN A 251 -21.74 21.93 23.04
CA ASN A 251 -23.14 21.69 23.39
C ASN A 251 -23.35 20.47 24.31
N LYS A 252 -22.28 19.89 24.88
CA LYS A 252 -22.25 18.67 25.72
C LYS A 252 -22.62 17.36 25.01
N GLN A 253 -22.84 17.38 23.70
CA GLN A 253 -23.10 16.18 22.92
C GLN A 253 -21.83 15.33 22.82
N GLN A 254 -21.96 14.02 23.04
CA GLN A 254 -20.87 13.07 22.83
C GLN A 254 -20.88 12.60 21.38
N VAL A 255 -19.70 12.61 20.75
CA VAL A 255 -19.48 12.06 19.42
C VAL A 255 -18.27 11.14 19.42
N LEU A 256 -18.27 10.15 18.55
CA LEU A 256 -17.11 9.30 18.31
C LEU A 256 -16.41 9.78 17.04
N ILE A 257 -15.12 10.07 17.17
CA ILE A 257 -14.27 10.45 16.04
C ILE A 257 -13.25 9.35 15.79
N SER A 258 -13.14 8.90 14.54
CA SER A 258 -12.24 7.83 14.12
C SER A 258 -11.22 8.37 13.11
N ASP A 259 -9.94 8.23 13.41
CA ASP A 259 -8.87 8.40 12.42
C ASP A 259 -8.79 7.14 11.55
N THR A 260 -8.69 7.31 10.23
CA THR A 260 -8.65 6.22 9.26
C THR A 260 -7.34 6.17 8.50
N VAL A 261 -7.11 5.06 7.79
CA VAL A 261 -5.97 4.95 6.87
C VAL A 261 -5.98 6.11 5.87
N GLY A 262 -4.80 6.64 5.58
CA GLY A 262 -4.64 7.65 4.53
C GLY A 262 -4.78 7.03 3.14
N PHE A 263 -5.39 7.78 2.23
CA PHE A 263 -5.44 7.41 0.82
C PHE A 263 -4.12 7.75 0.12
N ILE A 264 -3.87 7.05 -0.97
CA ILE A 264 -2.82 7.32 -1.95
C ILE A 264 -3.42 7.11 -3.34
N GLN A 265 -2.77 7.60 -4.39
CA GLN A 265 -3.18 7.26 -5.76
C GLN A 265 -2.77 5.83 -6.12
N LYS A 266 -3.34 5.34 -7.24
CA LYS A 266 -3.09 4.01 -7.80
C LYS A 266 -3.26 2.88 -6.78
N LEU A 267 -4.32 2.91 -5.96
CA LEU A 267 -4.62 1.85 -4.99
C LEU A 267 -5.09 0.57 -5.71
N PRO A 268 -4.28 -0.51 -5.72
CA PRO A 268 -4.64 -1.76 -6.37
C PRO A 268 -5.78 -2.46 -5.60
N PRO A 269 -6.68 -3.21 -6.28
CA PRO A 269 -7.79 -3.93 -5.63
C PRO A 269 -7.37 -4.91 -4.52
N THR A 270 -6.14 -5.41 -4.54
CA THR A 270 -5.58 -6.25 -3.48
C THR A 270 -5.28 -5.43 -2.22
N VAL A 271 -4.75 -4.22 -2.37
CA VAL A 271 -4.54 -3.28 -1.26
C VAL A 271 -5.91 -2.85 -0.73
N ILE A 272 -6.82 -2.38 -1.61
CA ILE A 272 -8.26 -2.67 -1.55
C ILE A 272 -8.81 -3.44 -0.34
N ALA A 273 -8.70 -4.76 -0.53
CA ALA A 273 -9.16 -5.79 0.38
C ALA A 273 -8.42 -5.75 1.73
N ALA A 274 -7.14 -5.39 1.75
CA ALA A 274 -6.32 -5.30 2.97
C ALA A 274 -6.80 -4.23 3.95
N PHE A 275 -7.48 -3.19 3.45
CA PHE A 275 -8.04 -2.11 4.27
C PHE A 275 -9.58 -2.15 4.35
N ARG A 276 -10.22 -3.25 3.91
CA ARG A 276 -11.69 -3.35 3.88
C ARG A 276 -12.32 -3.09 5.25
N ALA A 277 -11.68 -3.53 6.34
CA ALA A 277 -12.15 -3.25 7.71
C ALA A 277 -12.16 -1.77 8.08
N THR A 278 -11.25 -0.97 7.52
CA THR A 278 -11.16 0.47 7.79
C THR A 278 -12.23 1.20 6.99
N LEU A 279 -12.51 0.76 5.76
CA LEU A 279 -13.60 1.31 4.93
C LEU A 279 -14.99 0.99 5.48
N GLU A 280 -15.15 -0.16 6.14
CA GLU A 280 -16.41 -0.46 6.82
C GLU A 280 -16.74 0.59 7.88
N GLU A 281 -15.74 1.16 8.57
CA GLU A 281 -15.96 2.24 9.54
C GLU A 281 -16.44 3.54 8.85
N LEU A 282 -15.96 3.83 7.63
CA LEU A 282 -16.41 4.97 6.82
C LEU A 282 -17.89 4.86 6.44
N ARG A 283 -18.37 3.65 6.15
CA ARG A 283 -19.79 3.38 5.84
C ARG A 283 -20.72 3.71 6.99
N GLU A 284 -20.26 3.52 8.23
CA GLU A 284 -21.04 3.80 9.43
C GLU A 284 -20.93 5.26 9.88
N ALA A 285 -19.98 6.04 9.35
CA ALA A 285 -19.79 7.43 9.72
C ALA A 285 -21.00 8.26 9.27
N HIS A 286 -21.54 9.08 10.18
CA HIS A 286 -22.60 10.04 9.87
C HIS A 286 -22.05 11.28 9.14
N LEU A 287 -20.77 11.58 9.36
CA LEU A 287 -20.06 12.70 8.77
C LEU A 287 -18.62 12.30 8.43
N LEU A 288 -18.14 12.72 7.27
CA LEU A 288 -16.74 12.62 6.87
C LEU A 288 -16.05 13.98 7.04
N LEU A 289 -14.92 14.02 7.76
CA LEU A 289 -14.03 15.17 7.81
C LEU A 289 -12.90 14.94 6.82
N HIS A 290 -12.93 15.65 5.70
CA HIS A 290 -11.94 15.51 4.64
C HIS A 290 -10.80 16.49 4.83
N ILE A 291 -9.66 15.98 5.29
CA ILE A 291 -8.45 16.77 5.52
C ILE A 291 -7.67 16.87 4.22
N VAL A 292 -7.43 18.11 3.78
CA VAL A 292 -6.62 18.44 2.61
C VAL A 292 -5.44 19.26 3.09
N ASP A 293 -4.23 18.77 2.81
CA ASP A 293 -3.01 19.55 3.01
C ASP A 293 -2.89 20.56 1.87
N ILE A 294 -3.07 21.85 2.18
CA ILE A 294 -3.03 22.90 1.16
C ILE A 294 -1.60 23.28 0.75
N THR A 295 -0.58 22.84 1.49
CA THR A 295 0.83 23.16 1.19
C THR A 295 1.41 22.30 0.08
N HIS A 296 0.73 21.19 -0.23
CA HIS A 296 1.14 20.28 -1.29
C HIS A 296 0.75 20.84 -2.66
N GLU A 297 1.67 20.85 -3.62
CA GLU A 297 1.39 21.36 -4.98
C GLU A 297 0.19 20.66 -5.62
N ASN A 298 0.12 19.33 -5.43
CA ASN A 298 -0.96 18.48 -5.92
C ASN A 298 -2.19 18.36 -4.98
N ALA A 299 -2.45 19.36 -4.12
CA ALA A 299 -3.56 19.30 -3.14
C ALA A 299 -4.94 19.08 -3.79
N ALA A 300 -5.18 19.69 -4.95
CA ALA A 300 -6.43 19.54 -5.69
C ALA A 300 -6.59 18.10 -6.24
N GLU A 301 -5.53 17.57 -6.83
CA GLU A 301 -5.44 16.22 -7.38
C GLU A 301 -5.61 15.17 -6.29
N GLN A 302 -5.02 15.39 -5.11
CA GLN A 302 -5.23 14.56 -3.92
C GLN A 302 -6.70 14.54 -3.50
N SER A 303 -7.33 15.72 -3.42
CA SER A 303 -8.76 15.82 -3.08
C SER A 303 -9.65 15.08 -4.10
N ILE A 304 -9.38 15.26 -5.39
CA ILE A 304 -10.10 14.57 -6.48
C ILE A 304 -9.90 13.05 -6.36
N THR A 305 -8.69 12.60 -6.04
CA THR A 305 -8.36 11.18 -5.87
C THR A 305 -9.15 10.57 -4.71
N VAL A 306 -9.22 11.27 -3.57
CA VAL A 306 -10.01 10.82 -2.41
C VAL A 306 -11.48 10.71 -2.79
N ASP A 307 -12.04 11.73 -3.45
CA ASP A 307 -13.45 11.73 -3.86
C ASP A 307 -13.79 10.62 -4.85
N LYS A 308 -12.88 10.32 -5.80
CA LYS A 308 -13.01 9.17 -6.70
C LYS A 308 -13.05 7.86 -5.94
N ILE A 309 -12.12 7.65 -4.99
CA ILE A 309 -12.07 6.43 -4.18
C ILE A 309 -13.35 6.30 -3.33
N LEU A 310 -13.82 7.37 -2.70
CA LEU A 310 -15.09 7.35 -1.95
C LEU A 310 -16.26 6.94 -2.85
N SER A 311 -16.30 7.46 -4.08
CA SER A 311 -17.34 7.14 -5.05
C SER A 311 -17.31 5.67 -5.46
N GLU A 312 -16.14 5.12 -5.76
CA GLU A 312 -15.93 3.69 -6.05
C GLU A 312 -16.33 2.77 -4.88
N LEU A 313 -16.24 3.28 -3.65
CA LEU A 313 -16.66 2.58 -2.43
C LEU A 313 -18.16 2.72 -2.10
N GLY A 314 -18.90 3.52 -2.88
CA GLY A 314 -20.31 3.83 -2.66
C GLY A 314 -20.55 4.82 -1.51
N LEU A 315 -19.60 5.73 -1.28
CA LEU A 315 -19.60 6.70 -0.17
C LEU A 315 -19.71 8.16 -0.63
N GLY A 316 -19.93 8.42 -1.93
CA GLY A 316 -19.95 9.77 -2.51
C GLY A 316 -21.02 10.69 -1.94
N ASP A 317 -22.18 10.14 -1.53
CA ASP A 317 -23.31 10.93 -1.03
C ASP A 317 -23.24 11.24 0.48
N LYS A 318 -22.19 10.78 1.17
CA LYS A 318 -22.06 11.02 2.60
C LYS A 318 -21.81 12.51 2.89
N PRO A 319 -22.45 13.07 3.94
CA PRO A 319 -22.13 14.41 4.40
C PRO A 319 -20.63 14.55 4.65
N LYS A 320 -20.03 15.60 4.07
CA LYS A 320 -18.59 15.84 4.08
C LYS A 320 -18.31 17.29 4.43
N ILE A 321 -17.36 17.51 5.33
CA ILE A 321 -16.75 18.82 5.60
C ILE A 321 -15.30 18.75 5.19
N THR A 322 -14.89 19.60 4.25
CA THR A 322 -13.49 19.74 3.84
C THR A 322 -12.77 20.69 4.80
N ILE A 323 -11.62 20.26 5.30
CA ILE A 323 -10.76 21.02 6.21
C ILE A 323 -9.44 21.26 5.49
N LEU A 324 -9.16 22.53 5.21
CA LEU A 324 -7.88 22.98 4.66
C LEU A 324 -6.88 23.06 5.80
N ASN A 325 -5.94 22.12 5.84
CA ASN A 325 -5.00 21.93 6.93
C ASN A 325 -3.59 22.41 6.56
N LYS A 326 -2.74 22.63 7.57
CA LYS A 326 -1.39 23.19 7.45
C LYS A 326 -1.36 24.66 6.98
N VAL A 327 -2.38 25.42 7.37
CA VAL A 327 -2.49 26.87 7.08
C VAL A 327 -1.34 27.69 7.68
N ASP A 328 -0.70 27.17 8.73
CA ASP A 328 0.45 27.78 9.40
C ASP A 328 1.71 27.88 8.51
N LEU A 329 1.76 27.10 7.42
CA LEU A 329 2.86 27.10 6.45
C LEU A 329 2.59 28.02 5.23
N PHE A 330 1.41 28.63 5.14
CA PHE A 330 1.10 29.68 4.16
C PHE A 330 1.45 31.05 4.78
N VAL A 331 2.64 31.55 4.48
CA VAL A 331 3.07 32.92 4.81
C VAL A 331 3.68 33.59 3.60
#